data_AF-F4RTX7-F1
#
_entry.id   AF-F4RTX7-F1
#
_cell.length_a   1.000
_cell.length_b   1.000
_cell.length_c   1.000
_cell.angle_alpha   90.00
_cell.angle_beta   90.00
_cell.angle_gamma   90.00
#
_symmetry.space_group_name_H-M   'P 1'
#
loop_
_entity.id
_entity.type
_entity.pdbx_description
1 polymer ?
#
loop_
_entity_poly.entity_id
_entity_poly.type
_entity_poly.pdbx_seq_one_letter_code
_entity_poly.pdbx_strand_id
1 'polypeptide(L)'
;MATKTSDVSAILGRYMLQGWTLTDVNCPKSDCIGCPLMRSKAGSEFCARCDGGPREDKPNASPSGSSTASIPDPNQTHSRTSTPPTPILTIQEETEANQELEAFNPIASPEVLESRRLQSDLASSRIGSLLLQGWTLLDSSCQNLTCWAIPLMRSPKRIPTNDITFKRKWCVICEQDWQPNQTVSQAPEANGNGNRGYFPTVYSP
;
A
#
# COMPACT_ATOMS: atom_id res chain seq x y z
N MET A 1 -20.68 -20.35 -27.63
CA MET A 1 -21.18 -20.25 -26.25
C MET A 1 -20.27 -19.28 -25.50
N ALA A 2 -20.81 -18.15 -25.05
CA ALA A 2 -20.02 -17.10 -24.40
C ALA A 2 -19.83 -17.43 -22.91
N THR A 3 -18.64 -17.91 -22.54
CA THR A 3 -18.23 -18.01 -21.13
C THR A 3 -18.17 -16.60 -20.55
N LYS A 4 -18.87 -16.40 -19.44
CA LYS A 4 -19.06 -15.10 -18.80
C LYS A 4 -17.68 -14.54 -18.44
N THR A 5 -17.44 -13.25 -18.64
CA THR A 5 -16.13 -12.60 -18.36
C THR A 5 -15.66 -12.80 -16.91
N SER A 6 -16.57 -13.06 -15.97
CA SER A 6 -16.28 -13.44 -14.58
C SER A 6 -15.51 -14.75 -14.44
N ASP A 7 -15.66 -15.67 -15.38
CA ASP A 7 -15.03 -16.99 -15.31
C ASP A 7 -13.55 -16.92 -15.73
N VAL A 8 -13.22 -15.97 -16.62
CA VAL A 8 -11.85 -15.78 -17.13
C VAL A 8 -10.92 -15.29 -16.03
N SER A 9 -11.33 -14.29 -15.24
CA SER A 9 -10.51 -13.78 -14.12
C SER A 9 -10.27 -14.84 -13.04
N ALA A 10 -11.27 -15.70 -12.79
CA ALA A 10 -11.12 -16.83 -11.86
C ALA A 10 -10.12 -17.88 -12.39
N ILE A 11 -10.15 -18.19 -13.69
CA ILE A 11 -9.18 -19.09 -14.33
C ILE A 11 -7.77 -18.49 -14.26
N LEU A 12 -7.60 -17.22 -14.62
CA LEU A 12 -6.31 -16.53 -14.54
C LEU A 12 -5.75 -16.58 -13.12
N GLY A 13 -6.55 -16.23 -12.12
CA GLY A 13 -6.16 -16.28 -10.71
C GLY A 13 -5.73 -17.68 -10.26
N ARG A 14 -6.48 -18.72 -10.65
CA ARG A 14 -6.15 -20.11 -10.31
C ARG A 14 -4.78 -20.52 -10.84
N TYR A 15 -4.49 -20.24 -12.11
CA TYR A 15 -3.22 -20.63 -12.73
C TYR A 15 -2.04 -19.78 -12.23
N MET A 16 -2.25 -18.50 -11.90
CA MET A 16 -1.22 -17.68 -11.26
C MET A 16 -0.80 -18.23 -9.89
N LEU A 17 -1.78 -18.71 -9.09
CA LEU A 17 -1.51 -19.39 -7.82
C LEU A 17 -0.76 -20.72 -8.00
N GLN A 18 -0.93 -21.38 -9.15
CA GLN A 18 -0.16 -22.58 -9.54
C GLN A 18 1.23 -22.26 -10.10
N GLY A 19 1.61 -20.98 -10.19
CA GLY A 19 2.91 -20.54 -10.68
C GLY A 19 2.99 -20.31 -12.20
N TRP A 20 1.85 -20.15 -12.88
CA TRP A 20 1.81 -19.66 -14.26
C TRP A 20 1.94 -18.13 -14.29
N THR A 21 2.52 -17.60 -15.36
CA THR A 21 2.78 -16.16 -15.50
C THR A 21 1.97 -15.58 -16.66
N LEU A 22 1.39 -14.40 -16.46
CA LEU A 22 0.78 -13.63 -17.56
C LEU A 22 1.89 -13.11 -18.48
N THR A 23 1.74 -13.31 -19.78
CA THR A 23 2.66 -12.78 -20.79
C THR A 23 2.21 -11.40 -21.27
N ASP A 24 3.11 -10.70 -21.94
CA ASP A 24 2.87 -9.44 -22.66
C ASP A 24 2.17 -9.66 -24.02
N VAL A 25 1.97 -10.92 -24.43
CA VAL A 25 1.33 -11.28 -25.70
C VAL A 25 -0.16 -11.54 -25.49
N ASN A 26 -0.99 -10.89 -26.31
CA ASN A 26 -2.43 -11.13 -26.34
C ASN A 26 -2.81 -12.35 -27.20
N CYS A 27 -3.96 -12.95 -26.91
CA CYS A 27 -4.48 -14.05 -27.70
C CYS A 27 -4.66 -13.63 -29.17
N PRO A 28 -4.15 -14.41 -30.14
CA PRO A 28 -4.22 -14.06 -31.57
C PRO A 28 -5.61 -14.28 -32.20
N LYS A 29 -6.54 -14.92 -31.47
CA LYS A 29 -7.90 -15.17 -31.97
C LYS A 29 -8.66 -13.84 -32.05
N SER A 30 -9.22 -13.53 -33.23
CA SER A 30 -9.99 -12.29 -33.50
C SER A 30 -11.12 -12.05 -32.50
N ASP A 31 -11.73 -13.14 -32.02
CA ASP A 31 -12.88 -13.09 -31.11
C ASP A 31 -12.46 -12.93 -29.63
N CYS A 32 -11.15 -12.88 -29.36
CA CYS A 32 -10.56 -12.83 -28.02
C CYS A 32 -9.64 -11.63 -27.84
N ILE A 33 -10.24 -10.44 -27.89
CA ILE A 33 -9.51 -9.18 -27.79
C ILE A 33 -9.09 -8.90 -26.34
N GLY A 34 -7.82 -8.56 -26.13
CA GLY A 34 -7.28 -8.07 -24.86
C GLY A 34 -7.04 -9.14 -23.79
N CYS A 35 -7.23 -10.43 -24.09
CA CYS A 35 -6.91 -11.50 -23.14
C CYS A 35 -5.41 -11.86 -23.26
N PRO A 36 -4.61 -11.74 -22.19
CA PRO A 36 -3.20 -12.14 -22.23
C PRO A 36 -3.06 -13.67 -22.26
N LEU A 37 -2.01 -14.18 -22.91
CA LEU A 37 -1.62 -15.58 -22.81
C LEU A 37 -0.96 -15.86 -21.46
N MET A 38 -1.17 -17.06 -20.91
CA MET A 38 -0.49 -17.55 -19.71
C MET A 38 0.60 -18.53 -20.09
N ARG A 39 1.78 -18.42 -19.47
CA ARG A 39 2.92 -19.31 -19.69
C ARG A 39 3.26 -20.15 -18.45
N SER A 40 3.55 -21.43 -18.66
CA SER A 40 4.01 -22.35 -17.61
C SER A 40 5.51 -22.20 -17.36
N LYS A 41 6.02 -22.80 -16.27
CA LYS A 41 7.47 -22.90 -16.04
C LYS A 41 8.19 -23.71 -17.12
N ALA A 42 7.48 -24.61 -17.80
CA ALA A 42 8.00 -25.41 -18.91
C ALA A 42 7.90 -24.69 -20.28
N GLY A 43 7.32 -23.48 -20.31
CA GLY A 43 7.21 -22.66 -21.53
C GLY A 43 5.93 -22.87 -22.35
N SER A 44 5.00 -23.72 -21.91
CA SER A 44 3.71 -23.90 -22.59
C SER A 44 2.82 -22.68 -22.42
N GLU A 45 2.16 -22.23 -23.48
CA GLU A 45 1.30 -21.05 -23.48
C GLU A 45 -0.16 -21.39 -23.80
N PHE A 46 -1.12 -20.78 -23.11
CA PHE A 46 -2.54 -20.91 -23.45
C PHE A 46 -3.36 -19.65 -23.09
N CYS A 47 -4.51 -19.48 -23.75
CA CYS A 47 -5.45 -18.41 -23.46
C CYS A 47 -6.56 -18.89 -22.51
N ALA A 48 -6.67 -18.25 -21.34
CA ALA A 48 -7.69 -18.60 -20.34
C ALA A 48 -9.13 -18.43 -20.84
N ARG A 49 -9.37 -17.55 -21.83
CA ARG A 49 -10.70 -17.33 -22.41
C ARG A 49 -11.04 -18.33 -23.52
N CYS A 50 -10.06 -18.79 -24.28
CA CYS A 50 -10.32 -19.63 -25.46
C CYS A 50 -10.07 -21.10 -25.24
N ASP A 51 -9.09 -21.46 -24.42
CA ASP A 51 -8.60 -22.84 -24.31
C ASP A 51 -9.03 -23.48 -22.98
N GLY A 52 -9.43 -22.68 -21.99
CA GLY A 52 -9.98 -23.15 -20.71
C GLY A 52 -8.98 -23.83 -19.77
N GLY A 53 -7.72 -23.96 -20.21
CA GLY A 53 -6.63 -24.61 -19.49
C GLY A 53 -5.58 -25.13 -20.49
N PRO A 54 -4.36 -25.48 -20.03
CA PRO A 54 -3.43 -26.23 -20.85
C PRO A 54 -4.06 -27.59 -21.16
N ARG A 55 -4.10 -27.96 -22.44
CA ARG A 55 -4.48 -29.32 -22.83
C ARG A 55 -3.42 -30.26 -22.27
N GLU A 56 -3.81 -31.17 -21.40
CA GLU A 56 -2.97 -32.31 -21.02
C GLU A 56 -2.88 -33.26 -22.22
N ASP A 57 -2.13 -32.85 -23.24
CA ASP A 57 -1.90 -33.68 -24.42
C ASP A 57 -0.97 -34.83 -24.01
N LYS A 58 -1.56 -36.04 -23.87
CA LYS A 58 -0.82 -37.30 -23.99
C LYS A 58 0.01 -37.26 -25.28
N PRO A 59 1.24 -37.80 -25.28
CA PRO A 59 2.15 -37.63 -26.40
C PRO A 59 1.65 -38.44 -27.60
N ASN A 60 1.30 -37.76 -28.69
CA ASN A 60 1.32 -38.38 -30.02
C ASN A 60 1.72 -37.37 -31.10
N ALA A 61 2.94 -37.57 -31.62
CA ALA A 61 3.47 -37.23 -32.94
C ALA A 61 3.36 -35.79 -33.50
N SER A 62 4.48 -35.06 -33.38
CA SER A 62 5.24 -34.22 -34.34
C SER A 62 4.79 -34.13 -35.83
N PRO A 63 5.25 -33.15 -36.68
CA PRO A 63 6.60 -32.54 -36.62
C PRO A 63 6.81 -31.07 -37.09
N SER A 64 8.07 -30.63 -36.88
CA SER A 64 8.89 -29.68 -37.66
C SER A 64 9.04 -28.24 -37.16
N GLY A 65 10.29 -27.93 -36.82
CA GLY A 65 10.81 -26.58 -36.54
C GLY A 65 12.18 -26.63 -35.86
N SER A 66 13.19 -27.19 -36.53
CA SER A 66 14.58 -27.29 -36.05
C SER A 66 15.22 -25.94 -35.77
N SER A 67 15.95 -25.84 -34.65
CA SER A 67 17.29 -25.25 -34.59
C SER A 67 18.04 -25.73 -33.34
N THR A 68 19.33 -25.95 -33.55
CA THR A 68 20.23 -26.84 -32.81
C THR A 68 21.14 -26.06 -31.85
N ALA A 69 21.52 -26.72 -30.75
CA ALA A 69 22.71 -26.48 -29.89
C ALA A 69 22.68 -25.20 -29.00
N SER A 70 23.08 -25.21 -27.72
CA SER A 70 24.09 -26.02 -27.03
C SER A 70 23.81 -26.12 -25.52
N ILE A 71 24.20 -27.24 -24.91
CA ILE A 71 24.28 -27.47 -23.46
C ILE A 71 25.60 -26.85 -22.94
N PRO A 72 25.58 -26.23 -21.75
CA PRO A 72 26.29 -26.82 -20.61
C PRO A 72 25.45 -26.80 -19.30
N ASP A 73 25.32 -27.97 -18.67
CA ASP A 73 25.31 -28.11 -17.20
C ASP A 73 26.70 -27.64 -16.67
N PRO A 74 26.90 -27.18 -15.42
CA PRO A 74 26.18 -27.65 -14.24
C PRO A 74 25.82 -26.63 -13.15
N ASN A 75 24.81 -26.98 -12.36
CA ASN A 75 24.79 -26.74 -10.92
C ASN A 75 24.90 -25.27 -10.44
N GLN A 76 23.79 -24.54 -10.40
CA GLN A 76 23.66 -23.36 -9.52
C GLN A 76 22.28 -23.29 -8.86
N THR A 77 22.20 -23.95 -7.73
CA THR A 77 21.24 -23.72 -6.64
C THR A 77 21.40 -22.27 -6.15
N HIS A 78 20.49 -21.38 -6.52
CA HIS A 78 20.35 -20.07 -5.86
C HIS A 78 18.94 -19.89 -5.34
N SER A 79 18.76 -20.40 -4.12
CA SER A 79 17.72 -19.97 -3.20
C SER A 79 17.79 -18.45 -3.05
N ARG A 80 16.83 -17.73 -3.63
CA ARG A 80 16.61 -16.32 -3.30
C ARG A 80 15.74 -16.22 -2.04
N THR A 81 16.37 -16.55 -0.92
CA THR A 81 15.96 -16.06 0.40
C THR A 81 16.63 -14.71 0.56
N SER A 82 15.89 -13.63 0.36
CA SER A 82 16.40 -12.26 0.52
C SER A 82 15.83 -11.63 1.79
N THR A 83 16.45 -11.95 2.91
CA THR A 83 16.73 -11.00 3.99
C THR A 83 18.02 -11.48 4.65
N PRO A 84 19.13 -10.72 4.59
CA PRO A 84 20.32 -11.06 5.35
C PRO A 84 20.04 -10.88 6.85
N PRO A 85 20.41 -11.85 7.71
CA PRO A 85 20.46 -11.60 9.15
C PRO A 85 21.65 -10.68 9.44
N THR A 86 21.38 -9.53 10.03
CA THR A 86 22.41 -8.63 10.57
C THR A 86 23.21 -9.37 11.64
N PRO A 87 24.54 -9.52 11.53
CA PRO A 87 25.32 -10.07 12.63
C PRO A 87 25.28 -9.07 13.79
N ILE A 88 24.73 -9.52 14.93
CA ILE A 88 24.93 -8.88 16.23
C ILE A 88 26.42 -9.01 16.54
N LEU A 89 27.17 -7.92 16.40
CA LEU A 89 28.51 -7.84 16.96
C LEU A 89 28.38 -7.56 18.45
N THR A 90 28.55 -8.61 19.23
CA THR A 90 28.99 -8.54 20.62
C THR A 90 30.32 -7.80 20.65
N ILE A 91 30.33 -6.58 21.18
CA ILE A 91 31.54 -5.92 21.66
C ILE A 91 31.24 -5.53 23.10
N GLN A 92 31.81 -6.31 24.03
CA GLN A 92 31.93 -5.91 25.44
C GLN A 92 33.16 -5.01 25.57
N GLU A 93 32.92 -3.90 26.26
CA GLU A 93 33.81 -3.12 27.16
C GLU A 93 35.27 -2.92 26.75
N GLU A 94 35.68 -1.65 26.61
CA GLU A 94 36.54 -0.99 27.59
C GLU A 94 36.80 0.48 27.21
N THR A 95 36.93 1.29 28.25
CA THR A 95 37.51 2.65 28.36
C THR A 95 36.58 3.87 28.35
N GLU A 96 36.68 4.54 29.49
CA GLU A 96 35.99 5.71 29.99
C GLU A 96 36.34 7.00 29.22
N ALA A 97 35.55 8.06 29.50
CA ALA A 97 35.76 9.47 29.16
C ALA A 97 35.33 9.91 27.74
N ASN A 98 34.06 10.29 27.60
CA ASN A 98 33.69 11.71 27.53
C ASN A 98 32.16 11.86 27.61
N GLN A 99 31.71 12.52 28.68
CA GLN A 99 30.36 13.03 28.86
C GLN A 99 30.03 14.07 27.77
N GLU A 100 28.73 14.23 27.52
CA GLU A 100 28.09 15.34 26.77
C GLU A 100 27.64 15.04 25.33
N LEU A 101 26.74 14.06 25.18
CA LEU A 101 25.68 14.08 24.16
C LEU A 101 24.36 13.56 24.77
N GLU A 102 23.92 14.23 25.83
CA GLU A 102 22.51 14.22 26.25
C GLU A 102 21.73 15.15 25.30
N ALA A 103 21.16 14.60 24.22
CA ALA A 103 20.15 15.29 23.42
C ALA A 103 19.32 14.33 22.56
N PHE A 104 18.18 13.94 23.12
CA PHE A 104 16.94 13.56 22.41
C PHE A 104 16.97 12.30 21.52
N ASN A 105 16.95 11.13 22.16
CA ASN A 105 16.22 9.99 21.58
C ASN A 105 15.21 9.50 22.63
N PRO A 106 13.89 9.71 22.45
CA PRO A 106 12.94 9.05 23.31
C PRO A 106 13.00 7.57 22.94
N ILE A 107 13.69 6.79 23.76
CA ILE A 107 13.53 5.34 23.82
C ILE A 107 12.05 5.14 24.14
N ALA A 108 11.23 4.96 23.10
CA ALA A 108 9.85 4.56 23.28
C ALA A 108 9.88 3.25 24.07
N SER A 109 9.16 3.19 25.19
CA SER A 109 9.09 1.98 26.00
C SER A 109 8.73 0.77 25.12
N PRO A 110 9.19 -0.44 25.47
CA PRO A 110 8.89 -1.64 24.68
C PRO A 110 7.39 -1.80 24.41
N GLU A 111 6.55 -1.41 25.37
CA GLU A 111 5.09 -1.39 25.27
C GLU A 111 4.55 -0.43 24.19
N VAL A 112 5.12 0.77 24.06
CA VAL A 112 4.72 1.74 23.03
C VAL A 112 5.13 1.25 21.64
N LEU A 113 6.30 0.60 21.52
CA LEU A 113 6.75 0.03 20.25
C LEU A 113 5.85 -1.13 19.81
N GLU A 114 5.48 -2.02 20.73
CA GLU A 114 4.57 -3.13 20.47
C GLU A 114 3.18 -2.60 20.07
N SER A 115 2.67 -1.63 20.80
CA SER A 115 1.39 -0.97 20.46
C SER A 115 1.42 -0.37 19.06
N ARG A 116 2.52 0.28 18.65
CA ARG A 116 2.68 0.83 17.30
C ARG A 116 2.66 -0.26 16.23
N ARG A 117 3.31 -1.40 16.46
CA ARG A 117 3.29 -2.55 15.54
C ARG A 117 1.88 -3.09 15.38
N LEU A 118 1.19 -3.37 16.48
CA LEU A 118 -0.17 -3.89 16.47
C LEU A 118 -1.14 -2.95 15.74
N GLN A 119 -1.02 -1.64 15.97
CA GLN A 119 -1.85 -0.67 15.25
C GLN A 119 -1.54 -0.65 13.75
N SER A 120 -0.25 -0.72 13.38
CA SER A 120 0.15 -0.78 11.97
C SER A 120 -0.46 -2.00 11.28
N ASP A 121 -0.37 -3.17 11.90
CA ASP A 121 -0.91 -4.42 11.34
C ASP A 121 -2.43 -4.35 11.16
N LEU A 122 -3.13 -3.84 12.19
CA LEU A 122 -4.57 -3.62 12.13
C LEU A 122 -4.95 -2.63 11.02
N ALA A 123 -4.20 -1.52 10.90
CA ALA A 123 -4.42 -0.51 9.88
C ALA A 123 -4.22 -1.10 8.48
N SER A 124 -3.12 -1.82 8.24
CA SER A 124 -2.80 -2.44 6.96
C SER A 124 -3.87 -3.42 6.50
N SER A 125 -4.39 -4.25 7.41
CA SER A 125 -5.47 -5.20 7.12
C SER A 125 -6.77 -4.50 6.69
N ARG A 126 -7.17 -3.45 7.42
CA ARG A 126 -8.36 -2.65 7.11
C ARG A 126 -8.20 -1.86 5.81
N ILE A 127 -7.04 -1.24 5.61
CA ILE A 127 -6.71 -0.51 4.38
C ILE A 127 -6.81 -1.45 3.18
N GLY A 128 -6.19 -2.63 3.23
CA GLY A 128 -6.23 -3.60 2.13
C GLY A 128 -7.66 -3.99 1.76
N SER A 129 -8.50 -4.26 2.76
CA SER A 129 -9.91 -4.60 2.56
C SER A 129 -10.69 -3.48 1.85
N LEU A 130 -10.45 -2.23 2.23
CA LEU A 130 -11.12 -1.06 1.65
C LEU A 130 -10.64 -0.73 0.25
N LEU A 131 -9.34 -0.92 -0.03
CA LEU A 131 -8.79 -0.76 -1.38
C LEU A 131 -9.45 -1.75 -2.36
N LEU A 132 -9.69 -2.99 -1.93
CA LEU A 132 -10.43 -3.98 -2.73
C LEU A 132 -11.90 -3.58 -2.96
N GLN A 133 -12.49 -2.84 -2.03
CA GLN A 133 -13.84 -2.25 -2.16
C GLN A 133 -13.85 -0.95 -3.00
N GLY A 134 -12.70 -0.51 -3.51
CA GLY A 134 -12.56 0.67 -4.36
C GLY A 134 -12.38 1.99 -3.60
N TRP A 135 -12.08 1.94 -2.29
CA TRP A 135 -11.65 3.13 -1.55
C TRP A 135 -10.29 3.60 -2.06
N THR A 136 -9.96 4.87 -1.83
CA THR A 136 -8.65 5.41 -2.20
C THR A 136 -7.89 5.85 -0.96
N LEU A 137 -6.63 5.45 -0.85
CA LEU A 137 -5.68 5.98 0.12
C LEU A 137 -5.30 7.42 -0.25
N LEU A 138 -5.14 8.28 0.74
CA LEU A 138 -4.78 9.69 0.60
C LEU A 138 -3.38 9.94 1.16
N ASP A 139 -2.72 10.99 0.69
CA ASP A 139 -1.38 11.41 1.13
C ASP A 139 -1.36 12.09 2.52
N SER A 140 -2.53 12.39 3.07
CA SER A 140 -2.65 12.98 4.42
C SER A 140 -2.86 11.91 5.49
N SER A 141 -2.22 12.06 6.65
CA SER A 141 -2.37 11.20 7.82
C SER A 141 -3.40 11.70 8.83
N CYS A 142 -3.88 10.80 9.68
CA CYS A 142 -4.72 11.12 10.83
C CYS A 142 -3.97 12.02 11.83
N GLN A 143 -4.64 13.04 12.38
CA GLN A 143 -4.07 13.95 13.38
C GLN A 143 -4.32 13.52 14.82
N ASN A 144 -5.08 12.44 15.02
CA ASN A 144 -5.28 11.89 16.35
C ASN A 144 -3.93 11.39 16.90
N LEU A 145 -3.54 11.88 18.08
CA LEU A 145 -2.27 11.53 18.74
C LEU A 145 -2.15 10.03 19.05
N THR A 146 -3.27 9.31 19.14
CA THR A 146 -3.28 7.86 19.34
C THR A 146 -3.11 7.08 18.03
N CYS A 147 -3.23 7.73 16.87
CA CYS A 147 -3.04 7.14 15.55
C CYS A 147 -1.61 7.44 15.04
N TRP A 148 -0.74 6.45 15.02
CA TRP A 148 0.65 6.61 14.59
C TRP A 148 0.79 6.62 13.07
N ALA A 149 0.71 7.81 12.49
CA ALA A 149 0.91 8.06 11.06
C ALA A 149 -0.03 7.26 10.14
N ILE A 150 -1.25 6.98 10.59
CA ILE A 150 -2.25 6.24 9.81
C ILE A 150 -2.73 7.10 8.63
N PRO A 151 -2.61 6.64 7.38
CA PRO A 151 -3.08 7.38 6.22
C PRO A 151 -4.62 7.45 6.19
N LEU A 152 -5.15 8.57 5.71
CA LEU A 152 -6.59 8.74 5.55
C LEU A 152 -7.07 8.09 4.25
N MET A 153 -8.34 7.67 4.21
CA MET A 153 -8.97 7.10 3.03
C MET A 153 -10.20 7.91 2.62
N ARG A 154 -10.57 7.83 1.34
CA ARG A 154 -11.83 8.36 0.79
C ARG A 154 -12.66 7.24 0.17
N SER A 155 -13.98 7.40 0.22
CA SER A 155 -14.93 6.44 -0.33
C SER A 155 -14.92 6.40 -1.87
N PRO A 156 -15.42 5.31 -2.49
CA PRO A 156 -15.46 5.17 -3.95
C PRO A 156 -16.44 6.17 -4.62
N LYS A 157 -16.03 6.79 -5.74
CA LYS A 157 -16.83 7.74 -6.55
C LYS A 157 -18.20 7.24 -7.03
N ARG A 158 -18.42 5.93 -7.03
CA ARG A 158 -19.64 5.31 -7.59
C ARG A 158 -20.83 5.35 -6.64
N ILE A 159 -20.65 5.81 -5.41
CA ILE A 159 -21.75 6.02 -4.47
C ILE A 159 -22.46 7.31 -4.92
N PRO A 160 -23.69 7.24 -5.47
CA PRO A 160 -24.39 8.41 -5.98
C PRO A 160 -24.99 9.14 -4.77
N THR A 161 -24.18 9.96 -4.12
CA THR A 161 -24.67 10.85 -3.08
C THR A 161 -24.42 12.29 -3.53
N ASN A 162 -25.51 13.04 -3.63
CA ASN A 162 -25.57 14.50 -3.78
C ASN A 162 -25.06 15.21 -2.50
N ASP A 163 -24.26 14.50 -1.71
CA ASP A 163 -23.86 14.83 -0.37
C ASP A 163 -22.36 15.23 -0.37
N ILE A 164 -22.09 16.41 0.16
CA ILE A 164 -20.77 17.00 0.38
C ILE A 164 -19.87 16.05 1.19
N THR A 165 -20.48 15.08 1.90
CA THR A 165 -19.87 13.91 2.54
C THR A 165 -18.93 13.08 1.66
N PHE A 166 -19.06 13.13 0.33
CA PHE A 166 -18.18 12.43 -0.61
C PHE A 166 -16.69 12.85 -0.50
N LYS A 167 -16.39 14.04 0.03
CA LYS A 167 -15.01 14.52 0.24
C LYS A 167 -14.45 14.23 1.64
N ARG A 168 -15.17 13.53 2.51
CA ARG A 168 -14.67 13.24 3.87
C ARG A 168 -13.47 12.30 3.77
N LYS A 169 -12.36 12.76 4.34
CA LYS A 169 -11.19 11.90 4.58
C LYS A 169 -11.46 11.15 5.88
N TRP A 170 -11.16 9.86 5.94
CA TRP A 170 -11.57 8.99 7.04
C TRP A 170 -10.40 8.12 7.51
N CYS A 171 -10.27 7.92 8.82
CA CYS A 171 -9.21 7.11 9.41
C CYS A 171 -9.69 5.69 9.71
N VAL A 172 -8.92 4.68 9.31
CA VAL A 172 -9.27 3.25 9.53
C VAL A 172 -9.14 2.77 10.98
N ILE A 173 -8.41 3.51 11.82
CA ILE A 173 -8.16 3.13 13.22
C ILE A 173 -9.14 3.80 14.17
N CYS A 174 -9.22 5.14 14.16
CA CYS A 174 -10.17 5.84 15.04
C CYS A 174 -11.57 5.96 14.44
N GLU A 175 -11.77 5.54 13.19
CA GLU A 175 -13.06 5.53 12.48
C GLU A 175 -13.73 6.92 12.38
N GLN A 176 -12.95 7.99 12.56
CA GLN A 176 -13.41 9.37 12.51
C GLN A 176 -13.15 10.00 11.13
N ASP A 177 -14.07 10.86 10.70
CA ASP A 177 -13.80 11.81 9.63
C ASP A 177 -12.77 12.84 10.08
N TRP A 178 -11.77 13.08 9.24
CA TRP A 178 -10.84 14.16 9.41
C TRP A 178 -11.56 15.46 9.09
N GLN A 179 -11.61 16.35 10.08
CA GLN A 179 -12.02 17.72 9.88
C GLN A 179 -10.78 18.55 9.60
N PRO A 180 -10.76 19.38 8.54
CA PRO A 180 -9.76 20.43 8.45
C PRO A 180 -9.92 21.27 9.71
N ASN A 181 -8.85 21.39 10.50
CA ASN A 181 -8.84 22.24 11.69
C ASN A 181 -9.58 23.54 11.39
N GLN A 182 -10.65 23.81 12.12
CA GLN A 182 -11.16 25.17 12.23
C GLN A 182 -9.96 26.02 12.63
N THR A 183 -9.75 27.11 11.90
CA THR A 183 -8.84 28.17 12.31
C THR A 183 -9.09 28.42 13.79
N VAL A 184 -8.09 28.13 14.62
CA VAL A 184 -8.15 28.47 16.03
C VAL A 184 -8.11 30.00 16.07
N SER A 185 -9.29 30.62 16.12
CA SER A 185 -9.44 32.04 16.43
C SER A 185 -9.04 32.25 17.89
N GLN A 186 -7.75 32.47 18.15
CA GLN A 186 -7.30 33.25 19.30
C GLN A 186 -7.53 34.73 18.93
N ALA A 187 -8.09 35.60 19.77
CA ALA A 187 -7.85 35.75 21.19
C ALA A 187 -9.12 36.18 21.98
N PRO A 188 -9.16 35.96 23.30
CA PRO A 188 -10.11 36.65 24.16
C PRO A 188 -9.73 38.13 24.24
N GLU A 189 -10.59 39.00 23.72
CA GLU A 189 -10.53 40.43 24.02
C GLU A 189 -10.79 40.61 25.52
N ALA A 190 -9.74 40.94 26.25
CA ALA A 190 -9.84 41.41 27.63
C ALA A 190 -10.57 42.76 27.65
N ASN A 191 -11.91 42.74 27.67
CA ASN A 191 -12.73 43.91 27.95
C ASN A 191 -12.70 44.21 29.46
N GLY A 192 -11.60 44.82 29.90
CA GLY A 192 -11.50 45.51 31.17
C GLY A 192 -12.13 46.90 31.04
N ASN A 193 -13.36 47.05 31.50
CA ASN A 193 -14.03 48.34 31.66
C ASN A 193 -13.35 49.10 32.81
N GLY A 194 -12.70 50.23 32.53
CA GLY A 194 -11.86 50.96 33.49
C GLY A 194 -11.69 52.44 33.14
N ASN A 195 -12.74 53.20 33.40
CA ASN A 195 -12.85 54.66 33.42
C ASN A 195 -11.64 55.40 34.06
N ARG A 196 -11.12 56.45 33.39
CA ARG A 196 -10.30 57.63 33.84
C ARG A 196 -9.39 58.07 32.68
N GLY A 197 -9.24 59.32 32.24
CA GLY A 197 -9.76 60.62 32.63
C GLY A 197 -9.24 61.65 31.60
N TYR A 198 -9.83 62.84 31.63
CA TYR A 198 -9.41 64.06 30.92
C TYR A 198 -7.89 64.31 30.93
N PHE A 199 -7.31 64.86 29.86
CA PHE A 199 -6.72 66.22 29.81
C PHE A 199 -6.16 66.56 28.40
N PRO A 200 -6.32 67.81 27.89
CA PRO A 200 -5.84 68.27 26.58
C PRO A 200 -4.53 69.09 26.67
N THR A 201 -3.72 69.10 25.61
CA THR A 201 -2.62 70.07 25.33
C THR A 201 -2.44 70.09 23.79
N VAL A 202 -2.80 71.11 22.99
CA VAL A 202 -2.43 72.55 22.87
C VAL A 202 -1.03 72.77 22.24
N TYR A 203 -1.05 73.33 21.00
CA TYR A 203 -0.04 74.10 20.21
C TYR A 203 1.32 73.43 19.85
N SER A 204 1.72 73.27 18.56
CA SER A 204 2.22 74.23 17.54
C SER A 204 3.51 74.98 17.94
N PRO A 205 4.39 75.40 16.99
CA PRO A 205 4.17 75.67 15.55
C PRO A 205 4.84 74.70 14.57
#